data_AF-A0A5C1Q9W8-F1
#
_entry.id   AF-A0A5C1Q9W8-F1
#
_cell.length_a   1.000
_cell.length_b   1.000
_cell.length_c   1.000
_cell.angle_alpha   90.00
_cell.angle_beta   90.00
_cell.angle_gamma   90.00
#
_symmetry.space_group_name_H-M   'P 1'
#
loop_
_entity.id
_entity.type
_entity.pdbx_description
1 polymer ?
#
loop_
_entity_poly.entity_id
_entity_poly.type
_entity_poly.pdbx_seq_one_letter_code
_entity_poly.pdbx_strand_id
1 'polypeptide(L)'
;MGKKITLLLYVFIPWFLYSELVSVPEFNYSINPLEGWNIQPYSDGSELSWLSSDNNIALYASAWRGDKFSTLRDMFQSLTKDYDAYGSIVPFDYLGNESGIGEIELNINSIPHKGWALFINGDDFDYYLISFTLSQNYEEFTSEIQSVVDSFSFGELGALSPGPISSFVDNSPSREFKKYNIDFFGHSLTVSASEYDFGTTQALIEREAIIMENYSHDPKNFYNAWVRYYQIIFRDNYSRLDPLFNSLYPYFADNKYSDYEIVEILMFWIQGYKYDRTLESRSDLINPLEASLTKMGDCDSRSLVLGILLHKFGIENILFTSEKVKHALIGVSCEGEGYSFDIEGKKYLAVELTKKSLIGEIDESFKDLKLWTPVKMEYTNGF
;
A
#
# COMPACT_ATOMS: atom_id res chain seq x y z
N MET A 1 13.12 21.34 30.29
CA MET A 1 14.01 20.29 30.85
C MET A 1 14.08 19.21 29.78
N GLY A 2 15.13 19.24 28.95
CA GLY A 2 15.20 18.43 27.74
C GLY A 2 15.33 16.96 28.09
N LYS A 3 14.33 16.15 27.71
CA LYS A 3 14.50 14.70 27.69
C LYS A 3 15.45 14.40 26.54
N LYS A 4 16.73 14.15 26.84
CA LYS A 4 17.59 13.43 25.92
C LYS A 4 16.97 12.06 25.75
N ILE A 5 16.48 11.72 24.55
CA ILE A 5 16.24 10.34 24.19
C ILE A 5 17.60 9.66 24.32
N THR A 6 17.75 8.92 25.41
CA THR A 6 18.93 8.10 25.58
C THR A 6 18.61 6.89 24.74
N LEU A 7 19.23 6.81 23.55
CA LEU A 7 19.28 5.60 22.76
C LEU A 7 20.14 4.59 23.53
N LEU A 8 19.59 4.09 24.64
CA LEU A 8 20.18 3.06 25.46
C LEU A 8 19.85 1.74 24.77
N LEU A 9 20.84 1.20 24.07
CA LEU A 9 20.90 -0.20 23.66
C LEU A 9 20.84 -1.08 24.92
N TYR A 10 19.64 -1.28 25.45
CA TYR A 10 19.39 -2.28 26.47
C TYR A 10 19.12 -3.61 25.77
N VAL A 11 20.04 -4.54 25.98
CA VAL A 11 19.86 -5.96 25.68
C VAL A 11 18.87 -6.55 26.70
N PHE A 12 18.00 -7.47 26.24
CA PHE A 12 17.00 -8.33 26.93
C PHE A 12 15.57 -7.74 27.02
N ILE A 13 14.47 -8.40 26.60
CA ILE A 13 14.11 -9.79 26.25
C ILE A 13 13.16 -9.72 25.05
N PRO A 14 13.26 -10.58 24.01
CA PRO A 14 12.49 -10.37 22.80
C PRO A 14 11.08 -10.93 22.94
N TRP A 15 10.09 -10.05 22.84
CA TRP A 15 8.85 -10.42 22.17
C TRP A 15 9.04 -9.98 20.72
N PHE A 16 9.65 -10.84 19.91
CA PHE A 16 9.74 -10.62 18.47
C PHE A 16 8.34 -10.85 17.89
N LEU A 17 7.57 -9.78 17.74
CA LEU A 17 6.47 -9.77 16.77
C LEU A 17 7.11 -9.56 15.40
N TYR A 18 6.94 -10.53 14.51
CA TYR A 18 7.41 -10.46 13.12
C TYR A 18 6.46 -9.54 12.32
N SER A 19 7.00 -8.91 11.28
CA SER A 19 6.34 -7.90 10.44
C SER A 19 4.95 -8.32 9.96
N GLU A 20 3.96 -7.71 10.59
CA GLU A 20 2.56 -7.57 10.16
C GLU A 20 2.25 -6.06 10.28
N LEU A 21 1.18 -5.59 9.64
CA LEU A 21 0.69 -4.22 9.80
C LEU A 21 0.55 -3.88 11.30
N VAL A 22 1.32 -2.89 11.76
CA VAL A 22 1.33 -2.44 13.16
C VAL A 22 0.30 -1.34 13.30
N SER A 23 -0.83 -1.66 13.93
CA SER A 23 -1.86 -0.67 14.30
C SER A 23 -1.61 -0.16 15.72
N VAL A 24 -1.83 1.14 15.92
CA VAL A 24 -1.80 1.82 17.22
C VAL A 24 -3.15 2.51 17.42
N PRO A 25 -4.20 1.77 17.81
CA PRO A 25 -5.58 2.27 17.88
C PRO A 25 -5.74 3.49 18.80
N GLU A 26 -4.96 3.55 19.88
CA GLU A 26 -4.97 4.65 20.85
C GLU A 26 -4.64 6.01 20.21
N PHE A 27 -3.88 5.98 19.11
CA PHE A 27 -3.45 7.12 18.33
C PHE A 27 -3.96 7.06 16.88
N ASN A 28 -4.90 6.17 16.57
CA ASN A 28 -5.57 6.06 15.27
C ASN A 28 -4.64 5.97 14.04
N TYR A 29 -3.46 5.35 14.17
CA TYR A 29 -2.54 5.18 13.04
C TYR A 29 -2.07 3.74 12.88
N SER A 30 -1.56 3.44 11.68
CA SER A 30 -0.91 2.17 11.37
C SER A 30 0.31 2.39 10.48
N ILE A 31 1.28 1.47 10.60
CA ILE A 31 2.50 1.44 9.79
C ILE A 31 2.73 0.00 9.35
N ASN A 32 3.13 -0.20 8.09
CA ASN A 32 3.48 -1.52 7.57
C ASN A 32 5.01 -1.58 7.39
N PRO A 33 5.77 -1.93 8.46
CA PRO A 33 7.22 -2.04 8.39
C PRO A 33 7.62 -3.14 7.39
N LEU A 34 8.91 -3.19 7.03
CA LEU A 34 9.39 -4.23 6.13
C LEU A 34 9.63 -5.54 6.90
N GLU A 35 9.64 -6.63 6.14
CA GLU A 35 9.81 -7.97 6.69
C GLU A 35 11.11 -8.11 7.50
N GLY A 36 10.99 -8.69 8.69
CA GLY A 36 12.11 -8.91 9.61
C GLY A 36 12.56 -7.71 10.43
N TRP A 37 11.88 -6.55 10.35
CA TRP A 37 12.17 -5.40 11.20
C TRP A 37 11.75 -5.64 12.65
N ASN A 38 12.55 -5.12 13.59
CA ASN A 38 12.32 -5.27 15.03
C ASN A 38 11.67 -4.02 15.60
N ILE A 39 10.57 -4.20 16.33
CA ILE A 39 9.85 -3.11 17.02
C ILE A 39 10.43 -2.92 18.42
N GLN A 40 10.68 -1.67 18.81
CA GLN A 40 11.06 -1.27 20.15
C GLN A 40 10.04 -0.25 20.68
N PRO A 41 9.11 -0.66 21.56
CA PRO A 41 8.15 0.28 22.14
C PRO A 41 8.83 1.19 23.16
N TYR A 42 8.49 2.48 23.14
CA TYR A 42 8.84 3.42 24.20
C TYR A 42 7.65 3.64 25.15
N SER A 43 7.99 3.92 26.42
CA SER A 43 7.19 4.17 27.65
C SER A 43 5.68 3.91 27.71
N ASP A 44 4.89 4.38 26.74
CA ASP A 44 3.42 4.40 26.76
C ASP A 44 2.76 4.22 25.38
N GLY A 45 3.51 3.84 24.34
CA GLY A 45 3.00 3.63 22.98
C GLY A 45 2.83 4.90 22.14
N SER A 46 3.05 6.09 22.73
CA SER A 46 3.06 7.36 21.99
C SER A 46 4.30 7.52 21.10
N GLU A 47 5.35 6.76 21.38
CA GLU A 47 6.59 6.72 20.62
C GLU A 47 6.95 5.26 20.33
N LEU A 48 7.16 4.96 19.06
CA LEU A 48 7.58 3.64 18.58
C LEU A 48 8.80 3.81 17.70
N SER A 49 9.74 2.88 17.80
CA SER A 49 10.83 2.76 16.84
C SER A 49 10.92 1.36 16.25
N TRP A 50 11.39 1.30 15.02
CA TRP A 50 11.72 0.07 14.34
C TRP A 50 13.15 0.14 13.84
N LEU A 51 13.84 -0.99 13.89
CA LEU A 51 15.16 -1.16 13.29
C LEU A 51 15.10 -2.28 12.27
N SER A 52 15.72 -2.08 11.11
CA SER A 52 15.94 -3.14 10.15
C SER A 52 16.72 -4.30 10.77
N SER A 53 16.59 -5.50 10.21
CA SER A 53 17.22 -6.72 10.74
C SER A 53 18.75 -6.64 10.83
N ASP A 54 19.37 -5.84 9.97
CA ASP A 54 20.80 -5.52 9.93
C ASP A 54 21.18 -4.24 10.71
N ASN A 55 20.19 -3.54 11.28
CA ASN A 55 20.32 -2.26 11.98
C ASN A 55 20.86 -1.10 11.12
N ASN A 56 20.75 -1.17 9.80
CA ASN A 56 21.15 -0.09 8.90
C ASN A 56 20.10 1.01 8.77
N ILE A 57 18.82 0.70 9.00
CA ILE A 57 17.71 1.64 8.85
C ILE A 57 16.95 1.70 10.17
N ALA A 58 16.59 2.91 10.57
CA ALA A 58 15.72 3.17 11.70
C ALA A 58 14.47 3.92 11.24
N LEU A 59 13.31 3.51 11.74
CA LEU A 59 12.06 4.26 11.68
C LEU A 59 11.70 4.69 13.09
N TYR A 60 11.28 5.94 13.23
CA TYR A 60 10.76 6.50 14.48
C TYR A 60 9.41 7.13 14.20
N ALA A 61 8.40 6.75 15.00
CA ALA A 61 7.07 7.32 14.95
C ALA A 61 6.70 7.91 16.31
N SER A 62 6.02 9.05 16.31
CA SER A 62 5.40 9.61 17.50
C SER A 62 4.05 10.20 17.19
N ALA A 63 3.15 10.09 18.15
CA ALA A 63 1.82 10.66 18.09
C ALA A 63 1.46 11.34 19.41
N TRP A 64 0.82 12.50 19.31
CA TRP A 64 0.26 13.22 20.46
C TRP A 64 -1.18 13.62 20.14
N ARG A 65 -1.98 13.88 21.17
CA ARG A 65 -3.27 14.56 20.97
C ARG A 65 -3.05 15.86 20.20
N GLY A 66 -4.02 16.22 19.38
CA GLY A 66 -4.04 17.48 18.61
C GLY A 66 -3.78 18.69 19.50
N ASP A 67 -3.38 19.79 18.86
CA ASP A 67 -2.90 21.03 19.48
C ASP A 67 -1.55 20.92 20.21
N LYS A 68 -0.84 19.80 20.09
CA LYS A 68 0.52 19.68 20.63
C LYS A 68 1.45 20.66 19.93
N PHE A 69 1.28 20.83 18.63
CA PHE A 69 1.96 21.82 17.80
C PHE A 69 0.93 22.74 17.16
N SER A 70 1.26 24.04 17.05
CA SER A 70 0.37 25.01 16.42
C SER A 70 0.57 25.14 14.92
N THR A 71 1.73 24.72 14.41
CA THR A 71 2.10 24.79 12.99
C THR A 71 3.09 23.69 12.62
N LEU A 72 3.18 23.35 11.33
CA LEU A 72 4.27 22.52 10.79
C LEU A 72 5.67 23.05 11.11
N ARG A 73 5.82 24.38 11.18
CA ARG A 73 7.09 25.01 11.55
C ARG A 73 7.48 24.64 12.98
N ASP A 74 6.53 24.59 13.91
CA ASP A 74 6.80 24.23 15.29
C ASP A 74 7.22 22.75 15.41
N MET A 75 6.60 21.88 14.61
CA MET A 75 6.98 20.45 14.51
C MET A 75 8.43 20.31 14.02
N PHE A 76 8.79 20.97 12.92
CA PHE A 76 10.15 20.92 12.40
C PHE A 76 11.18 21.56 13.36
N GLN A 77 10.82 22.66 14.03
CA GLN A 77 11.67 23.27 15.04
C GLN A 77 11.94 22.34 16.24
N SER A 78 10.96 21.52 16.63
CA SER A 78 11.16 20.46 17.63
C SER A 78 12.28 19.51 17.20
N LEU A 79 12.23 19.03 15.96
CA LEU A 79 13.23 18.10 15.40
C LEU A 79 14.63 18.74 15.38
N THR A 80 14.75 19.97 14.85
CA THR A 80 16.04 20.67 14.78
C THR A 80 16.69 20.87 16.15
N LYS A 81 15.90 21.16 17.18
CA LYS A 81 16.38 21.38 18.54
C LYS A 81 16.90 20.10 19.19
N ASP A 82 16.23 18.98 18.94
CA ASP A 82 16.52 17.73 19.63
C ASP A 82 17.65 16.93 18.94
N TYR A 83 17.84 17.09 17.62
CA TYR A 83 18.73 16.25 16.81
C TYR A 83 19.70 16.99 15.89
N ASP A 84 19.83 18.31 16.01
CA ASP A 84 20.63 19.14 15.10
C ASP A 84 20.26 18.88 13.62
N ALA A 85 18.96 18.71 13.39
CA ALA A 85 18.43 18.36 12.08
C ALA A 85 18.44 19.56 11.13
N TYR A 86 18.68 19.29 9.86
CA TYR A 86 18.51 20.26 8.78
C TYR A 86 17.96 19.57 7.53
N GLY A 87 17.32 20.34 6.65
CA GLY A 87 16.63 19.82 5.48
C GLY A 87 15.56 20.77 4.99
N SER A 88 14.79 20.32 4.00
CA SER A 88 13.66 21.06 3.45
C SER A 88 12.40 20.23 3.59
N ILE A 89 11.46 20.73 4.37
CA ILE A 89 10.12 20.16 4.48
C ILE A 89 9.22 20.94 3.53
N VAL A 90 8.56 20.21 2.63
CA VAL A 90 7.61 20.77 1.68
C VAL A 90 6.20 20.56 2.23
N PRO A 91 5.40 21.63 2.40
CA PRO A 91 4.03 21.49 2.86
C PRO A 91 3.14 20.88 1.77
N PHE A 92 2.20 20.03 2.17
CA PHE A 92 1.17 19.43 1.32
C PHE A 92 -0.08 19.08 2.15
N ASP A 93 -1.19 18.84 1.47
CA ASP A 93 -2.39 18.32 2.11
C ASP A 93 -2.31 16.79 2.15
N TYR A 94 -2.43 16.21 3.35
CA TYR A 94 -2.57 14.76 3.49
C TYR A 94 -3.86 14.45 4.24
N LEU A 95 -4.82 13.88 3.51
CA LEU A 95 -6.14 13.52 4.02
C LEU A 95 -6.84 14.71 4.72
N GLY A 96 -6.70 15.92 4.17
CA GLY A 96 -7.31 17.13 4.71
C GLY A 96 -6.56 17.79 5.87
N ASN A 97 -5.34 17.33 6.21
CA ASN A 97 -4.54 17.87 7.30
C ASN A 97 -3.30 18.61 6.78
N GLU A 98 -2.92 19.70 7.47
CA GLU A 98 -1.70 20.45 7.16
C GLU A 98 -0.49 19.55 7.42
N SER A 99 0.21 19.14 6.36
CA SER A 99 1.26 18.15 6.44
C SER A 99 2.55 18.64 5.79
N GLY A 100 3.68 18.12 6.24
CA GLY A 100 5.00 18.46 5.72
C GLY A 100 5.82 17.19 5.52
N ILE A 101 6.46 17.05 4.36
CA ILE A 101 7.31 15.90 4.06
C ILE A 101 8.60 16.36 3.39
N GLY A 102 9.70 15.63 3.61
CA GLY A 102 10.92 15.88 2.87
C GLY A 102 12.14 15.15 3.39
N GLU A 103 13.23 15.29 2.63
CA GLU A 103 14.55 14.79 3.04
C GLU A 103 15.11 15.62 4.19
N ILE A 104 15.71 14.91 5.15
CA ILE A 104 16.38 15.49 6.30
C ILE A 104 17.75 14.86 6.51
N GLU A 105 18.64 15.63 7.09
CA GLU A 105 19.92 15.19 7.64
C GLU A 105 19.91 15.39 9.16
N LEU A 106 20.46 14.42 9.89
CA LEU A 106 20.49 14.37 11.35
C LEU A 106 21.91 14.14 11.83
N ASN A 107 22.31 14.78 12.94
CA ASN A 107 23.57 14.51 13.61
C ASN A 107 23.33 13.83 14.96
N ILE A 108 23.35 12.50 14.96
CA ILE A 108 23.15 11.70 16.17
C ILE A 108 24.51 11.31 16.72
N ASN A 109 24.88 11.82 17.90
CA ASN A 109 26.18 11.58 18.53
C ASN A 109 27.38 11.88 17.60
N SER A 110 27.30 12.97 16.83
CA SER A 110 28.30 13.37 15.82
C SER A 110 28.47 12.40 14.64
N ILE A 111 27.50 11.51 14.42
CA ILE A 111 27.44 10.63 13.26
C ILE A 111 26.34 11.16 12.33
N PRO A 112 26.67 11.48 11.07
CA PRO A 112 25.72 12.01 10.12
C PRO A 112 24.79 10.89 9.62
N HIS A 113 23.49 11.18 9.65
CA HIS A 113 22.43 10.35 9.12
C HIS A 113 21.62 11.13 8.08
N LYS A 114 21.01 10.43 7.14
CA LYS A 114 20.12 11.02 6.13
C LYS A 114 18.87 10.16 5.99
N GLY A 115 17.73 10.80 5.75
CA GLY A 115 16.44 10.13 5.71
C GLY A 115 15.29 11.01 5.24
N TRP A 116 14.07 10.54 5.50
CA TRP A 116 12.82 11.23 5.21
C TRP A 116 12.06 11.49 6.50
N ALA A 117 11.45 12.67 6.59
CA ALA A 117 10.54 13.03 7.67
C ALA A 117 9.13 13.32 7.14
N LEU A 118 8.14 12.97 7.94
CA LEU A 118 6.73 13.30 7.76
C LEU A 118 6.20 13.94 9.04
N PHE A 119 5.53 15.07 8.88
CA PHE A 119 4.79 15.77 9.92
C PHE A 119 3.35 15.94 9.47
N ILE A 120 2.41 15.64 10.34
CA ILE A 120 0.98 15.88 10.10
C ILE A 120 0.47 16.64 11.32
N ASN A 121 0.05 17.88 11.11
CA ASN A 121 -0.65 18.66 12.11
C ASN A 121 -2.14 18.39 11.94
N GLY A 122 -2.70 17.59 12.85
CA GLY A 122 -4.07 17.10 12.73
C GLY A 122 -4.94 17.52 13.89
N ASP A 123 -6.25 17.60 13.63
CA ASP A 123 -7.24 18.03 14.63
C ASP A 123 -7.28 17.08 15.85
N ASP A 124 -7.29 15.77 15.60
CA ASP A 124 -7.34 14.75 16.67
C ASP A 124 -5.96 14.40 17.21
N PHE A 125 -4.97 14.33 16.33
CA PHE A 125 -3.61 13.92 16.64
C PHE A 125 -2.58 14.62 15.76
N ASP A 126 -1.45 14.98 16.36
CA ASP A 126 -0.24 15.38 15.65
C ASP A 126 0.67 14.15 15.46
N TYR A 127 1.09 13.89 14.22
CA TYR A 127 1.97 12.77 13.89
C TYR A 127 3.34 13.22 13.42
N TYR A 128 4.34 12.44 13.82
CA TYR A 128 5.74 12.67 13.53
C TYR A 128 6.36 11.34 13.12
N LEU A 129 6.91 11.27 11.90
CA LEU A 129 7.58 10.09 11.39
C LEU A 129 8.95 10.44 10.83
N ILE A 130 9.96 9.64 11.13
CA ILE A 130 11.28 9.76 10.51
C ILE A 130 11.83 8.38 10.21
N SER A 131 12.20 8.14 8.95
CA SER A 131 12.98 6.98 8.55
C SER A 131 14.35 7.43 8.05
N PHE A 132 15.43 6.83 8.54
CA PHE A 132 16.79 7.28 8.24
C PHE A 132 17.83 6.15 8.32
N THR A 133 18.98 6.41 7.69
CA THR A 133 20.18 5.56 7.72
C THR A 133 21.43 6.43 7.89
N LEU A 134 22.61 5.82 8.01
CA LEU A 134 23.88 6.55 7.92
C LEU A 134 23.98 7.26 6.57
N SER A 135 24.41 8.52 6.53
CA SER A 135 24.39 9.33 5.29
C SER A 135 25.12 8.67 4.11
N GLN A 136 26.16 7.88 4.37
CA GLN A 136 26.92 7.13 3.36
C GLN A 136 26.13 5.97 2.70
N ASN A 137 25.09 5.46 3.37
CA ASN A 137 24.26 4.36 2.88
C ASN A 137 22.91 4.84 2.33
N TYR A 138 22.66 6.16 2.29
CA TYR A 138 21.36 6.71 1.94
C TYR A 138 20.86 6.29 0.55
N GLU A 139 21.74 6.34 -0.46
CA GLU A 139 21.39 5.96 -1.83
C GLU A 139 21.04 4.47 -1.95
N GLU A 140 21.63 3.62 -1.10
CA GLU A 140 21.36 2.18 -1.06
C GLU A 140 19.98 1.87 -0.46
N PHE A 141 19.60 2.59 0.60
CA PHE A 141 18.39 2.29 1.38
C PHE A 141 17.22 3.26 1.14
N THR A 142 17.31 4.12 0.11
CA THR A 142 16.29 5.14 -0.15
C THR A 142 14.91 4.54 -0.42
N SER A 143 14.85 3.38 -1.12
CA SER A 143 13.58 2.70 -1.41
C SER A 143 12.90 2.21 -0.14
N GLU A 144 13.63 1.56 0.76
CA GLU A 144 13.14 1.08 2.05
C GLU A 144 12.72 2.24 2.95
N ILE A 145 13.55 3.29 3.03
CA ILE A 145 13.28 4.50 3.81
C ILE A 145 11.96 5.14 3.37
N GLN A 146 11.78 5.31 2.05
CA GLN A 146 10.56 5.88 1.50
C GLN A 146 9.37 4.95 1.69
N SER A 147 9.51 3.65 1.43
CA SER A 147 8.39 2.69 1.55
C SER A 147 7.80 2.64 2.95
N VAL A 148 8.62 2.65 4.01
CA VAL A 148 8.09 2.63 5.38
C VAL A 148 7.41 3.95 5.75
N VAL A 149 7.89 5.10 5.27
CA VAL A 149 7.21 6.39 5.47
C VAL A 149 5.90 6.42 4.69
N ASP A 150 5.92 5.95 3.45
CA ASP A 150 4.74 5.88 2.60
C ASP A 150 3.72 4.88 3.16
N SER A 151 4.15 3.86 3.91
CA SER A 151 3.26 2.89 4.56
C SER A 151 2.42 3.48 5.70
N PHE A 152 2.75 4.66 6.20
CA PHE A 152 1.97 5.30 7.25
C PHE A 152 0.55 5.61 6.78
N SER A 153 -0.43 5.33 7.63
CA SER A 153 -1.83 5.72 7.43
C SER A 153 -2.50 6.00 8.76
N PHE A 154 -3.53 6.84 8.75
CA PHE A 154 -4.36 7.08 9.92
C PHE A 154 -5.84 7.10 9.56
N GLY A 155 -6.66 6.57 10.48
CA GLY A 155 -8.08 6.35 10.29
C GLY A 155 -8.44 5.42 9.12
N GLU A 156 -9.74 5.15 9.00
CA GLU A 156 -10.29 4.27 7.97
C GLU A 156 -10.01 4.79 6.54
N LEU A 157 -10.08 6.11 6.33
CA LEU A 157 -9.79 6.72 5.03
C LEU A 157 -8.33 6.53 4.63
N GLY A 158 -7.38 6.68 5.55
CA GLY A 158 -5.95 6.51 5.25
C GLY A 158 -5.58 5.08 4.88
N ALA A 159 -6.27 4.10 5.46
CA ALA A 159 -6.07 2.69 5.11
C ALA A 159 -6.59 2.30 3.71
N LEU A 160 -7.35 3.19 3.06
CA LEU A 160 -7.90 2.99 1.72
C LEU A 160 -7.47 4.11 0.77
N SER A 161 -6.39 4.82 1.11
CA SER A 161 -5.85 5.93 0.34
C SER A 161 -4.35 5.79 0.10
N PRO A 162 -3.80 6.45 -0.94
CA PRO A 162 -2.36 6.58 -1.14
C PRO A 162 -1.62 6.99 0.14
N GLY A 163 -0.39 6.50 0.27
CA GLY A 163 0.49 6.88 1.37
C GLY A 163 0.93 8.35 1.29
N PRO A 164 1.63 8.86 2.32
CA PRO A 164 2.10 10.24 2.36
C PRO A 164 3.03 10.63 1.20
N ILE A 165 3.94 9.74 0.76
CA ILE A 165 4.85 10.03 -0.36
C ILE A 165 4.07 10.03 -1.67
N SER A 166 3.25 9.01 -1.92
CA SER A 166 2.37 8.99 -3.10
C SER A 166 1.48 10.24 -3.15
N SER A 167 0.83 10.58 -2.04
CA SER A 167 -0.05 11.75 -1.93
C SER A 167 0.70 13.07 -2.15
N PHE A 168 1.93 13.17 -1.64
CA PHE A 168 2.79 14.33 -1.87
C PHE A 168 3.10 14.53 -3.36
N VAL A 169 3.44 13.46 -4.08
CA VAL A 169 3.69 13.51 -5.53
C VAL A 169 2.42 13.89 -6.30
N ASP A 170 1.26 13.36 -5.89
CA ASP A 170 -0.03 13.65 -6.52
C ASP A 170 -0.51 15.10 -6.30
N ASN A 171 -0.05 15.78 -5.26
CA ASN A 171 -0.38 17.18 -5.00
C ASN A 171 0.38 18.17 -5.90
N SER A 172 1.00 17.70 -6.99
CA SER A 172 1.64 18.57 -7.96
C SER A 172 0.64 19.53 -8.61
N PRO A 173 0.93 20.85 -8.67
CA PRO A 173 0.08 21.83 -9.34
C PRO A 173 -0.02 21.61 -10.86
N SER A 174 0.83 20.75 -11.44
CA SER A 174 0.80 20.37 -12.85
C SER A 174 -0.13 19.18 -13.16
N ARG A 175 -0.88 18.68 -12.17
CA ARG A 175 -1.79 17.55 -12.33
C ARG A 175 -2.96 17.91 -13.25
N GLU A 176 -2.92 17.39 -14.47
CA GLU A 176 -3.97 17.55 -15.46
C GLU A 176 -4.85 16.30 -15.53
N PHE A 177 -6.17 16.49 -15.60
CA PHE A 177 -7.14 15.41 -15.73
C PHE A 177 -7.58 15.23 -17.19
N LYS A 178 -7.50 13.98 -17.66
CA LYS A 178 -7.98 13.56 -18.98
C LYS A 178 -9.24 12.71 -18.83
N LYS A 179 -10.11 12.78 -19.84
CA LYS A 179 -11.32 11.94 -19.92
C LYS A 179 -11.02 10.68 -20.73
N TYR A 180 -11.30 9.53 -20.13
CA TYR A 180 -11.22 8.21 -20.74
C TYR A 180 -12.64 7.73 -21.01
N ASN A 181 -12.92 7.32 -22.25
CA ASN A 181 -14.20 6.74 -22.62
C ASN A 181 -14.09 5.22 -22.61
N ILE A 182 -14.86 4.59 -21.74
CA ILE A 182 -14.81 3.17 -21.50
C ILE A 182 -16.12 2.56 -21.95
N ASP A 183 -16.07 1.70 -22.97
CA ASP A 183 -17.20 0.85 -23.31
C ASP A 183 -17.38 -0.26 -22.26
N PHE A 184 -18.56 -0.31 -21.66
CA PHE A 184 -19.00 -1.30 -20.69
C PHE A 184 -20.32 -1.91 -21.19
N PHE A 185 -20.23 -3.01 -21.94
CA PHE A 185 -21.37 -3.70 -22.55
C PHE A 185 -22.30 -2.77 -23.37
N GLY A 186 -21.72 -1.87 -24.18
CA GLY A 186 -22.47 -0.90 -24.97
C GLY A 186 -22.86 0.38 -24.22
N HIS A 187 -22.58 0.47 -22.92
CA HIS A 187 -22.68 1.70 -22.15
C HIS A 187 -21.33 2.44 -22.19
N SER A 188 -21.35 3.69 -22.68
CA SER A 188 -20.16 4.55 -22.65
C SER A 188 -20.02 5.21 -21.29
N LEU A 189 -19.03 4.80 -20.51
CA LEU A 189 -18.64 5.44 -19.26
C LEU A 189 -17.57 6.49 -19.54
N THR A 190 -17.65 7.64 -18.89
CA THR A 190 -16.60 8.67 -18.96
C THR A 190 -15.93 8.79 -17.60
N VAL A 191 -14.67 8.39 -17.55
CA VAL A 191 -13.85 8.43 -16.34
C VAL A 191 -12.82 9.54 -16.47
N SER A 192 -12.63 10.33 -15.41
CA SER A 192 -11.62 11.38 -15.35
C SER A 192 -10.46 10.92 -14.49
N ALA A 193 -9.25 10.91 -15.04
CA ALA A 193 -8.03 10.50 -14.32
C ALA A 193 -6.82 11.31 -14.79
N SER A 194 -5.77 11.39 -13.99
CA SER A 194 -4.52 12.02 -14.38
C SER A 194 -3.46 10.99 -14.75
N GLU A 195 -2.72 11.24 -15.83
CA GLU A 195 -1.53 10.43 -16.15
C GLU A 195 -0.40 10.63 -15.12
N TYR A 196 -0.43 11.73 -14.35
CA TYR A 196 0.45 11.86 -13.18
C TYR A 196 0.19 10.74 -12.17
N ASP A 197 -1.08 10.37 -11.95
CA ASP A 197 -1.44 9.29 -11.02
C ASP A 197 -0.90 7.95 -11.52
N PHE A 198 -0.81 7.73 -12.83
CA PHE A 198 -0.19 6.52 -13.41
C PHE A 198 1.29 6.47 -13.06
N GLY A 199 2.00 7.61 -13.26
CA GLY A 199 3.41 7.75 -12.93
C GLY A 199 3.70 7.56 -11.44
N THR A 200 2.91 8.18 -10.56
CA THR A 200 3.04 8.02 -9.10
C THR A 200 2.85 6.57 -8.69
N THR A 201 1.77 5.94 -9.17
CA THR A 201 1.45 4.55 -8.84
C THR A 201 2.52 3.59 -9.35
N GLN A 202 3.01 3.81 -10.58
CA GLN A 202 4.09 2.99 -11.14
C GLN A 202 5.38 3.16 -10.34
N ALA A 203 5.73 4.38 -9.94
CA ALA A 203 6.92 4.61 -9.11
C ALA A 203 6.85 3.86 -7.77
N LEU A 204 5.66 3.82 -7.13
CA LEU A 204 5.42 3.01 -5.94
C LEU A 204 5.61 1.52 -6.25
N ILE A 205 5.00 1.00 -7.33
CA ILE A 205 5.12 -0.40 -7.74
C ILE A 205 6.59 -0.79 -7.95
N GLU A 206 7.38 0.02 -8.67
CA GLU A 206 8.79 -0.26 -8.91
C GLU A 206 9.61 -0.23 -7.62
N ARG A 207 9.33 0.72 -6.72
CA ARG A 207 9.98 0.81 -5.41
C ARG A 207 9.70 -0.43 -4.56
N GLU A 208 8.44 -0.86 -4.49
CA GLU A 208 8.08 -2.06 -3.72
C GLU A 208 8.63 -3.35 -4.35
N ALA A 209 8.78 -3.40 -5.68
CA ALA A 209 9.44 -4.52 -6.36
C ALA A 209 10.93 -4.62 -5.99
N ILE A 210 11.66 -3.50 -5.94
CA ILE A 210 13.06 -3.46 -5.46
C ILE A 210 13.17 -4.05 -4.05
N ILE A 211 12.27 -3.63 -3.15
CA ILE A 211 12.27 -4.08 -1.76
C ILE A 211 11.98 -5.58 -1.67
N MET A 212 10.98 -6.06 -2.39
CA MET A 212 10.62 -7.49 -2.42
C MET A 212 11.79 -8.35 -2.92
N GLU A 213 12.51 -7.91 -3.96
CA GLU A 213 13.68 -8.61 -4.51
C GLU A 213 14.82 -8.78 -3.48
N ASN A 214 14.98 -7.85 -2.54
CA ASN A 214 15.98 -7.95 -1.47
C ASN A 214 15.74 -9.18 -0.57
N TYR A 215 14.52 -9.72 -0.54
CA TYR A 215 14.17 -10.93 0.20
C TYR A 215 14.28 -12.23 -0.62
N SER A 216 14.69 -12.18 -1.89
CA SER A 216 14.76 -13.35 -2.78
C SER A 216 15.59 -14.54 -2.25
N HIS A 217 16.54 -14.29 -1.35
CA HIS A 217 17.39 -15.32 -0.73
C HIS A 217 16.85 -15.83 0.62
N ASP A 218 15.75 -15.29 1.12
CA ASP A 218 15.07 -15.69 2.35
C ASP A 218 13.64 -16.14 2.02
N PRO A 219 13.40 -17.44 1.77
CA PRO A 219 12.09 -17.92 1.38
C PRO A 219 10.96 -17.58 2.36
N LYS A 220 11.27 -17.46 3.67
CA LYS A 220 10.25 -17.15 4.67
C LYS A 220 9.81 -15.69 4.52
N ASN A 221 10.76 -14.76 4.50
CA ASN A 221 10.45 -13.34 4.40
C ASN A 221 10.06 -12.93 2.97
N PHE A 222 10.47 -13.67 1.94
CA PHE A 222 10.08 -13.42 0.56
C PHE A 222 8.55 -13.48 0.37
N TYR A 223 7.89 -14.54 0.84
CA TYR A 223 6.43 -14.66 0.67
C TYR A 223 5.68 -13.57 1.45
N ASN A 224 6.14 -13.19 2.64
CA ASN A 224 5.53 -12.07 3.35
C ASN A 224 5.76 -10.73 2.64
N ALA A 225 6.98 -10.48 2.14
CA ALA A 225 7.29 -9.29 1.36
C ALA A 225 6.45 -9.22 0.08
N TRP A 226 6.16 -10.38 -0.51
CA TRP A 226 5.29 -10.48 -1.68
C TRP A 226 3.81 -10.22 -1.36
N VAL A 227 3.31 -10.68 -0.22
CA VAL A 227 1.98 -10.29 0.29
C VAL A 227 1.91 -8.78 0.50
N ARG A 228 2.92 -8.21 1.18
CA ARG A 228 3.01 -6.78 1.44
C ARG A 228 3.05 -5.96 0.15
N TYR A 229 3.81 -6.40 -0.85
CA TYR A 229 3.89 -5.78 -2.18
C TYR A 229 2.49 -5.52 -2.76
N TYR A 230 1.64 -6.55 -2.84
CA TYR A 230 0.29 -6.38 -3.36
C TYR A 230 -0.63 -5.59 -2.43
N GLN A 231 -0.49 -5.70 -1.11
CA GLN A 231 -1.30 -4.92 -0.16
C GLN A 231 -1.03 -3.41 -0.27
N ILE A 232 0.23 -3.01 -0.46
CA ILE A 232 0.60 -1.61 -0.66
C ILE A 232 0.04 -1.09 -1.99
N ILE A 233 0.09 -1.90 -3.06
CA ILE A 233 -0.49 -1.55 -4.37
C ILE A 233 -2.01 -1.44 -4.29
N PHE A 234 -2.67 -2.40 -3.61
CA PHE A 234 -4.10 -2.37 -3.35
C PHE A 234 -4.51 -1.07 -2.66
N ARG A 235 -3.85 -0.73 -1.55
CA ARG A 235 -4.14 0.48 -0.79
C ARG A 235 -3.98 1.73 -1.65
N ASP A 236 -2.85 1.86 -2.33
CA ASP A 236 -2.57 3.04 -3.16
C ASP A 236 -3.60 3.20 -4.29
N ASN A 237 -4.07 2.10 -4.88
CA ASN A 237 -5.01 2.13 -5.99
C ASN A 237 -6.48 2.17 -5.58
N TYR A 238 -6.80 1.94 -4.31
CA TYR A 238 -8.19 1.84 -3.88
C TYR A 238 -8.96 3.11 -4.20
N SER A 239 -8.61 4.26 -3.64
CA SER A 239 -9.31 5.52 -3.94
C SER A 239 -9.03 6.04 -5.36
N ARG A 240 -7.88 5.69 -5.96
CA ARG A 240 -7.58 6.02 -7.37
C ARG A 240 -8.60 5.44 -8.35
N LEU A 241 -9.22 4.30 -8.03
CA LEU A 241 -10.27 3.68 -8.83
C LEU A 241 -11.68 4.22 -8.54
N ASP A 242 -11.85 5.18 -7.63
CA ASP A 242 -13.16 5.80 -7.34
C ASP A 242 -13.85 6.39 -8.57
N PRO A 243 -13.18 7.12 -9.48
CA PRO A 243 -13.82 7.65 -10.68
C PRO A 243 -14.42 6.55 -11.59
N LEU A 244 -13.75 5.41 -11.70
CA LEU A 244 -14.25 4.27 -12.45
C LEU A 244 -15.41 3.59 -11.71
N PHE A 245 -15.23 3.30 -10.42
CA PHE A 245 -16.28 2.69 -9.59
C PHE A 245 -17.56 3.53 -9.61
N ASN A 246 -17.46 4.84 -9.40
CA ASN A 246 -18.61 5.76 -9.41
C ASN A 246 -19.31 5.80 -10.78
N SER A 247 -18.58 5.52 -11.86
CA SER A 247 -19.16 5.41 -13.20
C SER A 247 -19.86 4.08 -13.43
N LEU A 248 -19.33 2.99 -12.85
CA LEU A 248 -19.90 1.64 -12.93
C LEU A 248 -21.11 1.45 -11.99
N TYR A 249 -21.05 2.02 -10.79
CA TYR A 249 -21.99 1.76 -9.71
C TYR A 249 -23.47 1.95 -10.10
N PRO A 250 -23.88 3.01 -10.83
CA PRO A 250 -25.27 3.17 -11.25
C PRO A 250 -25.79 2.00 -12.10
N TYR A 251 -24.96 1.43 -12.98
CA TYR A 251 -25.32 0.26 -13.78
C TYR A 251 -25.71 -0.92 -12.88
N PHE A 252 -24.98 -1.15 -11.80
CA PHE A 252 -25.27 -2.27 -10.91
C PHE A 252 -26.41 -1.97 -9.93
N ALA A 253 -26.43 -0.76 -9.35
CA ALA A 253 -27.41 -0.33 -8.38
C ALA A 253 -28.84 -0.30 -8.96
N ASP A 254 -29.00 0.16 -10.19
CA ASP A 254 -30.31 0.27 -10.85
C ASP A 254 -30.91 -1.09 -11.20
N ASN A 255 -30.06 -2.09 -11.46
CA ASN A 255 -30.47 -3.43 -11.88
C ASN A 255 -30.57 -4.44 -10.73
N LYS A 256 -30.08 -4.10 -9.52
CA LYS A 256 -30.13 -4.95 -8.32
C LYS A 256 -29.53 -6.34 -8.51
N TYR A 257 -28.39 -6.40 -9.19
CA TYR A 257 -27.63 -7.64 -9.35
C TYR A 257 -27.21 -8.21 -7.99
N SER A 258 -27.23 -9.53 -7.88
CA SER A 258 -26.59 -10.27 -6.80
C SER A 258 -25.07 -10.18 -6.87
N ASP A 259 -24.37 -10.46 -5.77
CA ASP A 259 -22.90 -10.47 -5.73
C ASP A 259 -22.30 -11.37 -6.81
N TYR A 260 -22.89 -12.55 -7.06
CA TYR A 260 -22.44 -13.46 -8.12
C TYR A 260 -22.58 -12.82 -9.50
N GLU A 261 -23.70 -12.17 -9.80
CA GLU A 261 -23.92 -11.48 -11.09
C GLU A 261 -22.97 -10.28 -11.25
N ILE A 262 -22.70 -9.53 -10.17
CA ILE A 262 -21.70 -8.44 -10.19
C ILE A 262 -20.32 -9.00 -10.55
N VAL A 263 -19.89 -10.07 -9.87
CA VAL A 263 -18.60 -10.73 -10.15
C VAL A 263 -18.55 -11.20 -11.60
N GLU A 264 -19.59 -11.88 -12.07
CA GLU A 264 -19.64 -12.46 -13.41
C GLU A 264 -19.53 -11.37 -14.49
N ILE A 265 -20.29 -10.28 -14.36
CA ILE A 265 -20.29 -9.17 -15.32
C ILE A 265 -18.91 -8.48 -15.33
N LEU A 266 -18.33 -8.18 -14.17
CA LEU A 266 -17.01 -7.55 -14.08
C LEU A 266 -15.91 -8.47 -14.59
N MET A 267 -15.96 -9.76 -14.26
CA MET A 267 -15.05 -10.80 -14.75
C MET A 267 -15.06 -10.83 -16.28
N PHE A 268 -16.23 -10.94 -16.91
CA PHE A 268 -16.31 -10.98 -18.37
C PHE A 268 -15.80 -9.70 -19.03
N TRP A 269 -16.08 -8.54 -18.43
CA TRP A 269 -15.56 -7.27 -18.93
C TRP A 269 -14.03 -7.22 -18.88
N ILE A 270 -13.42 -7.64 -17.78
CA ILE A 270 -11.96 -7.64 -17.58
C ILE A 270 -11.26 -8.74 -18.39
N GLN A 271 -11.88 -9.92 -18.58
CA GLN A 271 -11.37 -10.95 -19.50
C GLN A 271 -11.23 -10.43 -20.94
N GLY A 272 -12.01 -9.40 -21.32
CA GLY A 272 -11.91 -8.72 -22.60
C GLY A 272 -10.69 -7.81 -22.77
N TYR A 273 -9.89 -7.58 -21.73
CA TYR A 273 -8.71 -6.72 -21.80
C TYR A 273 -7.65 -7.35 -22.69
N LYS A 274 -6.86 -6.50 -23.37
CA LYS A 274 -5.70 -6.97 -24.13
C LYS A 274 -4.62 -7.44 -23.16
N TYR A 275 -4.05 -8.61 -23.41
CA TYR A 275 -2.91 -9.08 -22.61
C TYR A 275 -1.68 -8.26 -22.99
N ASP A 276 -1.07 -7.63 -21.99
CA ASP A 276 0.14 -6.84 -22.17
C ASP A 276 0.99 -6.88 -20.90
N ARG A 277 2.30 -6.66 -21.07
CA ARG A 277 3.33 -6.75 -20.03
C ARG A 277 4.31 -5.60 -20.19
N THR A 278 4.77 -5.04 -19.08
CA THR A 278 5.80 -3.99 -19.08
C THR A 278 7.18 -4.61 -18.96
N LEU A 279 7.61 -5.33 -20.01
CA LEU A 279 8.87 -6.10 -20.02
C LEU A 279 10.14 -5.27 -19.77
N GLU A 280 10.04 -3.94 -19.87
CA GLU A 280 11.13 -2.99 -19.58
C GLU A 280 11.13 -2.48 -18.13
N SER A 281 10.04 -2.68 -17.39
CA SER A 281 9.94 -2.37 -15.96
C SER A 281 10.48 -3.50 -15.10
N ARG A 282 10.89 -3.21 -13.87
CA ARG A 282 11.39 -4.24 -12.94
C ARG A 282 10.24 -5.10 -12.44
N SER A 283 9.11 -4.48 -12.11
CA SER A 283 7.93 -5.19 -11.61
C SER A 283 7.24 -6.06 -12.66
N ASP A 284 7.36 -5.67 -13.95
CA ASP A 284 6.57 -6.22 -15.06
C ASP A 284 5.05 -6.12 -14.84
N LEU A 285 4.62 -5.16 -14.00
CA LEU A 285 3.23 -4.92 -13.63
C LEU A 285 2.74 -3.58 -14.18
N ILE A 286 1.62 -3.58 -14.90
CA ILE A 286 0.89 -2.35 -15.24
C ILE A 286 0.05 -1.95 -14.03
N ASN A 287 0.18 -0.70 -13.59
CA ASN A 287 -0.58 -0.22 -12.43
C ASN A 287 -2.11 -0.38 -12.63
N PRO A 288 -2.87 -0.73 -11.56
CA PRO A 288 -4.31 -1.01 -11.68
C PRO A 288 -5.13 0.13 -12.29
N LEU A 289 -4.82 1.38 -11.94
CA LEU A 289 -5.51 2.54 -12.52
C LEU A 289 -5.34 2.57 -14.05
N GLU A 290 -4.11 2.56 -14.56
CA GLU A 290 -3.82 2.55 -16.00
C GLU A 290 -4.42 1.32 -16.69
N ALA A 291 -4.26 0.12 -16.09
CA ALA A 291 -4.80 -1.13 -16.61
C ALA A 291 -6.32 -1.04 -16.84
N SER A 292 -7.04 -0.45 -15.88
CA SER A 292 -8.50 -0.27 -15.95
C SER A 292 -8.95 0.69 -17.05
N LEU A 293 -8.19 1.75 -17.32
CA LEU A 293 -8.55 2.80 -18.26
C LEU A 293 -8.11 2.50 -19.69
N THR A 294 -6.98 1.80 -19.85
CA THR A 294 -6.44 1.38 -21.15
C THR A 294 -6.97 0.03 -21.60
N LYS A 295 -7.61 -0.74 -20.71
CA LYS A 295 -8.09 -2.11 -20.93
C LYS A 295 -6.95 -3.06 -21.33
N MET A 296 -5.83 -2.91 -20.64
CA MET A 296 -4.59 -3.66 -20.87
C MET A 296 -4.07 -4.17 -19.54
N GLY A 297 -3.32 -5.27 -19.55
CA GLY A 297 -2.77 -5.86 -18.34
C GLY A 297 -2.54 -7.35 -18.45
N ASP A 298 -1.65 -7.86 -17.63
CA ASP A 298 -1.37 -9.27 -17.41
C ASP A 298 -2.29 -9.87 -16.34
N CYS A 299 -1.97 -11.07 -15.85
CA CYS A 299 -2.77 -11.74 -14.82
C CYS A 299 -2.84 -10.91 -13.52
N ASP A 300 -1.74 -10.31 -13.10
CA ASP A 300 -1.63 -9.53 -11.87
C ASP A 300 -2.43 -8.24 -11.95
N SER A 301 -2.21 -7.46 -13.01
CA SER A 301 -2.88 -6.17 -13.25
C SER A 301 -4.41 -6.35 -13.27
N ARG A 302 -4.90 -7.36 -14.00
CA ARG A 302 -6.34 -7.64 -14.10
C ARG A 302 -6.94 -8.11 -12.78
N SER A 303 -6.22 -8.96 -12.06
CA SER A 303 -6.66 -9.48 -10.76
C SER A 303 -6.76 -8.35 -9.74
N LEU A 304 -5.78 -7.45 -9.70
CA LEU A 304 -5.83 -6.26 -8.84
C LEU A 304 -7.01 -5.33 -9.18
N VAL A 305 -7.24 -5.05 -10.47
CA VAL A 305 -8.41 -4.23 -10.89
C VAL A 305 -9.71 -4.87 -10.44
N LEU A 306 -9.91 -6.16 -10.70
CA LEU A 306 -11.12 -6.86 -10.29
C LEU A 306 -11.26 -6.87 -8.76
N GLY A 307 -10.20 -7.24 -8.03
CA GLY A 307 -10.23 -7.33 -6.57
C GLY A 307 -10.57 -6.01 -5.89
N ILE A 308 -10.02 -4.89 -6.37
CA ILE A 308 -10.34 -3.55 -5.86
C ILE A 308 -11.80 -3.20 -6.13
N LEU A 309 -12.30 -3.42 -7.35
CA LEU A 309 -13.70 -3.13 -7.70
C LEU A 309 -14.66 -3.98 -6.86
N LEU A 310 -14.40 -5.29 -6.70
CA LEU A 310 -15.19 -6.18 -5.87
C LEU A 310 -15.21 -5.71 -4.41
N HIS A 311 -14.06 -5.30 -3.87
CA HIS A 311 -13.98 -4.76 -2.51
C HIS A 311 -14.87 -3.51 -2.36
N LYS A 312 -14.89 -2.62 -3.36
CA LYS A 312 -15.78 -1.44 -3.37
C LYS A 312 -17.27 -1.79 -3.47
N PHE A 313 -17.61 -2.91 -4.10
CA PHE A 313 -18.98 -3.45 -4.08
C PHE A 313 -19.32 -4.18 -2.77
N GLY A 314 -18.40 -4.25 -1.80
CA GLY A 314 -18.59 -4.99 -0.55
C GLY A 314 -18.49 -6.51 -0.71
N ILE A 315 -17.95 -6.98 -1.84
CA ILE A 315 -17.78 -8.39 -2.15
C ILE A 315 -16.40 -8.83 -1.69
N GLU A 316 -16.37 -9.67 -0.65
CA GLU A 316 -15.13 -10.18 -0.10
C GLU A 316 -14.39 -11.04 -1.12
N ASN A 317 -13.11 -10.75 -1.28
CA ASN A 317 -12.25 -11.39 -2.26
C ASN A 317 -10.81 -11.50 -1.76
N ILE A 318 -10.06 -12.40 -2.37
CA ILE A 318 -8.67 -12.67 -2.07
C ILE A 318 -7.90 -12.80 -3.38
N LEU A 319 -6.72 -12.20 -3.44
CA LEU A 319 -5.81 -12.38 -4.56
C LEU A 319 -4.97 -13.63 -4.33
N PHE A 320 -4.87 -14.49 -5.34
CA PHE A 320 -3.98 -15.64 -5.33
C PHE A 320 -2.86 -15.40 -6.33
N THR A 321 -1.61 -15.41 -5.88
CA THR A 321 -0.43 -15.29 -6.74
C THR A 321 0.47 -16.49 -6.61
N SER A 322 1.21 -16.83 -7.66
CA SER A 322 2.06 -18.03 -7.65
C SER A 322 3.35 -17.86 -8.43
N GLU A 323 4.47 -18.05 -7.73
CA GLU A 323 5.80 -18.03 -8.34
C GLU A 323 6.00 -19.28 -9.19
N LYS A 324 5.39 -20.40 -8.74
CA LYS A 324 5.52 -21.72 -9.37
C LYS A 324 4.79 -21.80 -10.70
N VAL A 325 3.54 -21.31 -10.76
CA VAL A 325 2.77 -21.30 -12.02
C VAL A 325 2.88 -19.97 -12.78
N LYS A 326 3.53 -18.96 -12.20
CA LYS A 326 3.74 -17.63 -12.78
C LYS A 326 2.42 -16.99 -13.22
N HIS A 327 1.46 -17.00 -12.31
CA HIS A 327 0.09 -16.60 -12.59
C HIS A 327 -0.55 -15.96 -11.36
N ALA A 328 -1.59 -15.18 -11.62
CA ALA A 328 -2.47 -14.59 -10.62
C ALA A 328 -3.94 -14.78 -10.99
N LEU A 329 -4.78 -15.00 -9.98
CA LEU A 329 -6.23 -15.10 -10.11
C LEU A 329 -6.91 -14.54 -8.86
N ILE A 330 -8.23 -14.33 -8.93
CA ILE A 330 -9.03 -13.87 -7.78
C ILE A 330 -9.87 -15.01 -7.22
N GLY A 331 -9.98 -15.08 -5.90
CA GLY A 331 -10.98 -15.87 -5.20
C GLY A 331 -12.09 -14.96 -4.68
N VAL A 332 -13.36 -15.32 -4.87
CA VAL A 332 -14.51 -14.53 -4.39
C VAL A 332 -15.37 -15.32 -3.41
N SER A 333 -15.80 -14.67 -2.34
CA SER A 333 -16.70 -15.27 -1.35
C SER A 333 -18.15 -14.91 -1.66
N CYS A 334 -18.76 -15.60 -2.61
CA CYS A 334 -20.19 -15.50 -2.92
C CYS A 334 -20.83 -16.89 -3.14
N GLU A 335 -22.16 -16.96 -3.10
CA GLU A 335 -22.89 -18.19 -3.40
C GLU A 335 -22.76 -18.54 -4.89
N GLY A 336 -22.29 -19.75 -5.19
CA GLY A 336 -22.13 -20.22 -6.56
C GLY A 336 -21.57 -21.65 -6.64
N GLU A 337 -21.57 -22.20 -7.85
CA GLU A 337 -21.00 -23.52 -8.15
C GLU A 337 -19.60 -23.38 -8.78
N GLY A 338 -18.84 -24.49 -8.77
CA GLY A 338 -17.52 -24.55 -9.40
C GLY A 338 -16.36 -24.74 -8.42
N TYR A 339 -15.15 -24.62 -8.93
CA TYR A 339 -13.95 -24.80 -8.12
C TYR A 339 -13.77 -23.63 -7.14
N SER A 340 -13.49 -23.97 -5.88
CA SER A 340 -13.18 -23.00 -4.83
C SER A 340 -11.94 -23.43 -4.05
N PHE A 341 -11.18 -22.44 -3.61
CA PHE A 341 -10.14 -22.60 -2.60
C PHE A 341 -10.75 -22.45 -1.21
N ASP A 342 -10.30 -23.28 -0.26
CA ASP A 342 -10.66 -23.17 1.15
C ASP A 342 -9.50 -22.51 1.89
N ILE A 343 -9.73 -21.31 2.42
CA ILE A 343 -8.78 -20.55 3.22
C ILE A 343 -9.41 -20.40 4.60
N GLU A 344 -8.80 -21.03 5.61
CA GLU A 344 -9.22 -20.93 7.01
C GLU A 344 -10.70 -21.29 7.24
N GLY A 345 -11.26 -22.24 6.47
CA GLY A 345 -12.65 -22.67 6.57
C GLY A 345 -13.63 -21.83 5.75
N LYS A 346 -13.13 -20.83 5.01
CA LYS A 346 -13.91 -19.99 4.11
C LYS A 346 -13.64 -20.35 2.65
N LYS A 347 -14.71 -20.49 1.88
CA LYS A 347 -14.63 -20.84 0.46
C LYS A 347 -14.57 -19.60 -0.42
N TYR A 348 -13.63 -19.62 -1.34
CA TYR A 348 -13.45 -18.60 -2.37
C TYR A 348 -13.53 -19.23 -3.75
N LEU A 349 -14.59 -18.94 -4.51
CA LEU A 349 -14.73 -19.40 -5.90
C LEU A 349 -13.63 -18.78 -6.76
N ALA A 350 -12.96 -19.62 -7.55
CA ALA A 350 -11.82 -19.18 -8.35
C ALA A 350 -12.26 -18.43 -9.61
N VAL A 351 -11.64 -17.30 -9.90
CA VAL A 351 -11.94 -16.41 -11.03
C VAL A 351 -10.68 -16.19 -11.86
N GLU A 352 -10.65 -16.83 -13.04
CA GLU A 352 -9.57 -16.71 -14.02
C GLU A 352 -9.84 -15.57 -15.01
N LEU A 353 -8.85 -14.72 -15.28
CA LEU A 353 -9.00 -13.47 -16.05
C LEU A 353 -8.21 -13.42 -17.37
N THR A 354 -7.33 -14.40 -17.61
CA THR A 354 -6.51 -14.45 -18.83
C THR A 354 -7.11 -15.30 -19.94
N LYS A 355 -8.15 -16.08 -19.63
CA LYS A 355 -8.92 -16.89 -20.58
C LYS A 355 -10.40 -16.59 -20.41
N LYS A 356 -11.19 -16.84 -21.45
CA LYS A 356 -12.64 -16.82 -21.35
C LYS A 356 -13.09 -18.07 -20.60
N SER A 357 -13.52 -17.90 -19.36
CA SER A 357 -14.00 -18.96 -18.48
C SER A 357 -15.10 -18.45 -17.57
N LEU A 358 -15.91 -19.37 -17.03
CA LEU A 358 -16.89 -19.04 -16.00
C LEU A 358 -16.24 -18.96 -14.62
N ILE A 359 -16.98 -18.43 -13.64
CA ILE A 359 -16.60 -18.50 -12.23
C ILE A 359 -16.46 -19.97 -11.82
N GLY A 360 -15.38 -20.31 -11.13
CA GLY A 360 -15.05 -21.67 -10.71
C GLY A 360 -14.51 -22.58 -11.81
N GLU A 361 -14.37 -22.10 -13.05
CA GLU A 361 -13.68 -22.83 -14.13
C GLU A 361 -12.20 -22.44 -14.18
N ILE A 362 -11.35 -23.29 -13.60
CA ILE A 362 -9.89 -23.14 -13.66
C ILE A 362 -9.21 -24.41 -14.20
N ASP A 363 -8.02 -24.23 -14.76
CA ASP A 363 -7.18 -25.33 -15.25
C ASP A 363 -6.83 -26.30 -14.10
N GLU A 364 -6.76 -27.61 -14.40
CA GLU A 364 -6.38 -28.62 -13.40
C GLU A 364 -5.01 -28.33 -12.77
N SER A 365 -4.08 -27.76 -13.54
CA SER A 365 -2.75 -27.36 -13.04
C SER A 365 -2.80 -26.23 -12.00
N PHE A 366 -3.93 -25.53 -11.86
CA PHE A 366 -4.12 -24.43 -10.91
C PHE A 366 -4.85 -24.85 -9.63
N LYS A 367 -5.35 -26.09 -9.53
CA LYS A 367 -6.19 -26.49 -8.40
C LYS A 367 -5.42 -26.72 -7.09
N ASP A 368 -4.14 -27.07 -7.13
CA ASP A 368 -3.40 -27.29 -5.87
C ASP A 368 -3.17 -25.97 -5.12
N LEU A 369 -3.87 -25.78 -3.99
CA LEU A 369 -3.75 -24.59 -3.13
C LEU A 369 -2.30 -24.33 -2.69
N LYS A 370 -1.45 -25.37 -2.58
CA LYS A 370 -0.03 -25.22 -2.18
C LYS A 370 0.85 -24.54 -3.23
N LEU A 371 0.29 -24.27 -4.41
CA LEU A 371 0.94 -23.50 -5.46
C LEU A 371 0.75 -22.00 -5.24
N TRP A 372 -0.20 -21.59 -4.41
CA TRP A 372 -0.66 -20.21 -4.31
C TRP A 372 -0.28 -19.58 -2.99
N THR A 373 0.06 -18.30 -3.07
CA THR A 373 0.19 -17.38 -1.95
C THR A 373 -1.10 -16.56 -1.88
N PRO A 374 -1.95 -16.75 -0.84
CA PRO A 374 -3.13 -15.92 -0.65
C PRO A 374 -2.75 -14.53 -0.14
N VAL A 375 -3.33 -13.50 -0.75
CA VAL A 375 -3.17 -12.09 -0.38
C VAL A 375 -4.56 -11.52 -0.11
N LYS A 376 -4.83 -11.18 1.16
CA LYS A 376 -6.08 -10.49 1.51
C LYS A 376 -6.05 -9.07 0.94
N MET A 377 -7.11 -8.69 0.25
CA MET A 377 -7.28 -7.37 -0.35
C MET A 377 -7.76 -6.38 0.70
N GLU A 378 -6.95 -6.19 1.74
CA GLU A 378 -7.22 -5.30 2.88
C GLU A 378 -5.92 -4.66 3.37
N TYR A 379 -6.03 -3.47 3.94
CA TYR A 379 -4.93 -2.74 4.57
C TYR A 379 -5.34 -2.23 5.96
N THR A 380 -5.97 -3.09 6.75
CA THR A 380 -6.42 -2.73 8.10
C THR A 380 -6.39 -3.96 8.99
N ASN A 381 -5.86 -3.83 10.21
CA ASN A 381 -6.02 -4.82 11.27
C ASN A 381 -7.08 -4.40 12.32
N GLY A 382 -8.06 -3.59 11.89
CA GLY A 382 -9.13 -3.05 12.74
C GLY A 382 -8.86 -1.63 13.21
N PHE A 383 -9.82 -0.74 12.96
CA PHE A 383 -9.99 0.55 13.62
C PHE A 383 -11.19 0.47 14.57
#